data_AF-A0A4S0UNN7-F1
#
_entry.id   AF-A0A4S0UNN7-F1
#
_cell.length_a   1.000
_cell.length_b   1.000
_cell.length_c   1.000
_cell.angle_alpha   90.00
_cell.angle_beta   90.00
_cell.angle_gamma   90.00
#
_symmetry.space_group_name_H-M   'P 1'
#
loop_
_entity.id
_entity.type
_entity.pdbx_description
1 polymer ?
#
loop_
_entity_poly.entity_id
_entity_poly.type
_entity_poly.pdbx_seq_one_letter_code
_entity_poly.pdbx_strand_id
1 'polypeptide(L)' 'MITQRFFGADHRIAIAIFMLLAAAVIVPLLNLAVSPRSAFYIPPYIVALTGKYLCYALLALALDLVWG' A
#
# COMPACT_ATOMS: atom_id res chain seq x y z
N MET A 1 -18.82 -20.44 3.23
CA MET A 1 -17.49 -20.85 2.70
C MET A 1 -16.34 -20.01 3.31
N ILE A 2 -16.52 -19.56 4.56
CA ILE A 2 -15.73 -18.52 5.24
C ILE A 2 -14.40 -19.03 5.87
N THR A 3 -13.90 -20.20 5.43
CA THR A 3 -12.69 -20.83 6.04
C THR A 3 -11.90 -21.71 5.06
N GLN A 4 -12.42 -22.05 3.88
CA GLN A 4 -11.85 -23.11 3.03
C GLN A 4 -10.70 -22.66 2.09
N ARG A 5 -10.20 -21.42 2.17
CA ARG A 5 -9.15 -20.87 1.26
C ARG A 5 -7.87 -20.37 1.96
N PHE A 6 -7.73 -20.66 3.26
CA PHE A 6 -6.65 -20.25 4.16
C PHE A 6 -5.23 -20.79 3.87
N PHE A 7 -4.95 -21.27 2.65
CA PHE A 7 -3.58 -21.67 2.31
C PHE A 7 -3.10 -21.25 0.90
N GLY A 8 -4.02 -20.95 -0.03
CA GLY A 8 -3.68 -20.54 -1.40
C GLY A 8 -3.95 -19.06 -1.69
N ALA A 9 -4.94 -18.45 -1.01
CA ALA A 9 -5.28 -17.03 -1.16
C ALA A 9 -4.39 -16.13 -0.29
N ASP A 10 -3.88 -16.65 0.84
CA ASP A 10 -3.09 -15.91 1.83
C ASP A 10 -1.84 -15.30 1.24
N HIS A 11 -1.17 -15.98 0.30
CA HIS A 11 0.04 -15.43 -0.28
C HIS A 11 -0.25 -14.18 -1.10
N ARG A 12 -1.34 -14.15 -1.88
CA ARG A 12 -1.70 -13.00 -2.71
C ARG A 12 -2.17 -11.83 -1.86
N ILE A 13 -2.98 -12.12 -0.83
CA ILE A 13 -3.44 -11.12 0.14
C ILE A 13 -2.26 -10.57 0.95
N ALA A 14 -1.36 -11.43 1.43
CA ALA A 14 -0.16 -11.05 2.15
C ALA A 14 0.77 -10.19 1.28
N ILE A 15 0.93 -10.53 -0.01
CA ILE A 15 1.67 -9.69 -0.96
C ILE A 15 0.99 -8.32 -1.08
N ALA A 16 -0.34 -8.26 -1.23
CA ALA A 16 -1.05 -6.99 -1.33
C ALA A 16 -0.87 -6.13 -0.07
N ILE A 17 -1.05 -6.71 1.12
CA ILE A 17 -0.84 -6.03 2.41
C ILE A 17 0.61 -5.55 2.52
N PHE A 18 1.58 -6.42 2.20
CA PHE A 18 3.00 -6.08 2.25
C PHE A 18 3.33 -4.93 1.30
N MET A 19 2.79 -4.94 0.09
CA MET A 19 3.02 -3.89 -0.92
C MET A 19 2.40 -2.56 -0.49
N LEU A 20 1.20 -2.57 0.11
CA LEU A 20 0.57 -1.38 0.68
C LEU A 20 1.36 -0.81 1.85
N LEU A 21 1.84 -1.69 2.75
CA LEU A 21 2.66 -1.28 3.89
C LEU A 21 4.01 -0.71 3.42
N ALA A 22 4.64 -1.36 2.43
CA ALA A 22 5.88 -0.87 1.83
C ALA A 22 5.68 0.51 1.21
N ALA A 23 4.60 0.74 0.45
CA ALA A 23 4.29 2.06 -0.09
C ALA A 23 4.04 3.10 1.01
N ALA A 24 3.35 2.73 2.09
CA ALA A 24 3.06 3.60 3.23
C ALA A 24 4.33 4.09 3.93
N VAL A 25 5.40 3.29 3.94
CA VAL A 25 6.67 3.62 4.60
C VAL A 25 7.65 4.27 3.62
N ILE A 26 7.86 3.68 2.44
CA ILE A 26 8.88 4.11 1.47
C ILE A 26 8.61 5.52 0.97
N VAL A 27 7.34 5.86 0.71
CA VAL A 27 6.97 7.17 0.14
C VAL A 27 7.30 8.34 1.08
N PRO A 28 6.88 8.34 2.36
CA PRO A 28 7.32 9.37 3.30
C PRO A 28 8.82 9.28 3.61
N LEU A 29 9.40 8.08 3.64
CA LEU A 29 10.85 7.94 3.87
C LEU A 29 11.66 8.65 2.78
N LEU A 30 11.28 8.48 1.51
CA LEU A 30 11.91 9.17 0.37
C LEU A 30 11.64 10.68 0.40
N ASN A 31 10.49 11.13 0.90
CA ASN A 31 10.21 12.55 1.08
C ASN A 31 11.10 13.20 2.15
N LEU A 32 11.41 12.50 3.25
CA LEU A 32 12.24 13.02 4.34
C LEU A 32 13.74 12.82 4.13
N ALA A 33 14.16 11.67 3.59
CA ALA A 33 15.56 11.28 3.50
C ALA A 33 16.27 11.84 2.26
N VAL A 34 15.51 12.22 1.22
CA VAL A 34 16.09 12.64 -0.06
C VAL A 34 16.07 14.16 -0.17
N SER A 35 17.21 14.74 -0.59
CA SER A 35 17.30 16.18 -0.83
C SER A 35 16.50 16.58 -2.07
N PRO A 36 15.90 17.79 -2.11
CA PRO A 36 15.07 18.26 -3.24
C PRO A 36 15.75 18.32 -4.61
N ARG A 37 17.08 18.17 -4.66
CA ARG A 37 17.90 18.22 -5.89
C ARG A 37 18.16 16.83 -6.48
N SER A 38 17.81 15.75 -5.77
CA SER A 38 17.97 14.37 -6.25
C SER A 38 16.76 13.92 -7.07
N ALA A 39 17.00 13.07 -8.07
CA ALA A 39 15.94 12.47 -8.89
C ALA A 39 14.97 11.58 -8.09
N PHE A 40 15.37 11.14 -6.89
CA PHE A 40 14.55 10.32 -5.99
C PHE A 40 13.73 11.16 -5.00
N TYR A 41 13.77 12.49 -5.09
CA TYR A 41 12.97 13.35 -4.22
C TYR A 41 11.49 13.20 -4.54
N ILE A 42 10.72 12.81 -3.54
CA ILE A 42 9.27 12.77 -3.62
C ILE A 42 8.72 14.08 -3.06
N PRO A 43 8.01 14.90 -3.86
CA PRO A 43 7.39 16.13 -3.36
C PRO A 43 6.26 15.84 -2.35
N PRO A 44 5.97 16.78 -1.42
CA PRO A 44 4.94 16.59 -0.39
C PRO A 44 3.54 16.32 -0.96
N TYR A 45 3.21 16.90 -2.12
CA TYR A 45 1.92 16.69 -2.76
C TYR A 45 1.74 15.24 -3.25
N ILE A 46 2.82 14.58 -3.70
CA ILE A 46 2.78 13.17 -4.09
C ILE A 46 2.51 12.30 -2.85
N VAL A 47 3.16 12.60 -1.72
CA VAL A 47 2.90 11.89 -0.45
C VAL A 47 1.43 11.96 -0.07
N ALA A 48 0.83 13.15 -0.12
CA ALA A 48 -0.59 13.35 0.18
C ALA A 48 -1.51 12.62 -0.82
N LEU A 49 -1.17 12.64 -2.11
CA LEU A 49 -1.95 11.96 -3.15
C LEU A 49 -1.87 10.43 -3.01
N THR A 50 -0.66 9.90 -2.78
CA THR A 50 -0.44 8.48 -2.53
C THR A 50 -1.19 8.03 -1.29
N GLY A 51 -1.22 8.82 -0.21
CA GLY A 51 -2.01 8.51 0.99
C GLY A 51 -3.50 8.34 0.68
N LYS A 52 -4.09 9.21 -0.16
CA LYS A 52 -5.49 9.08 -0.59
C LYS A 52 -5.73 7.78 -1.36
N TYR A 53 -4.87 7.46 -2.32
CA TYR A 53 -4.99 6.22 -3.09
C TYR A 53 -4.75 4.98 -2.23
N LEU A 54 -3.88 5.05 -1.23
CA LEU A 54 -3.63 3.97 -0.29
C LEU A 54 -4.89 3.64 0.52
N CYS A 55 -5.64 4.66 0.97
CA CYS A 55 -6.94 4.46 1.61
C CYS A 55 -7.94 3.75 0.69
N TYR A 56 -8.02 4.14 -0.60
CA TYR A 56 -8.89 3.46 -1.55
C TYR A 56 -8.45 2.02 -1.83
N ALA A 57 -7.14 1.75 -1.87
CA ALA A 57 -6.60 0.41 -2.07
C ALA A 57 -6.89 -0.50 -0.86
N LEU A 58 -6.77 0.03 0.37
CA LEU A 58 -7.15 -0.68 1.59
C LEU A 58 -8.65 -0.97 1.64
N LEU A 59 -9.48 -0.02 1.21
CA LEU A 59 -10.92 -0.24 1.09
C LEU A 59 -11.24 -1.35 0.08
N ALA A 60 -10.62 -1.30 -1.11
CA ALA A 60 -10.79 -2.34 -2.12
C ALA A 60 -10.35 -3.72 -1.60
N LEU A 61 -9.22 -3.79 -0.88
CA LEU A 61 -8.75 -5.02 -0.25
C LEU A 61 -9.74 -5.53 0.82
N ALA A 62 -10.27 -4.65 1.66
CA ALA A 62 -11.26 -5.03 2.66
C ALA A 62 -12.55 -5.58 2.02
N LEU A 63 -13.00 -4.99 0.91
CA LEU A 63 -14.13 -5.50 0.15
C LEU A 63 -13.82 -6.87 -0.48
N ASP A 64 -12.63 -7.06 -1.04
CA ASP A 64 -12.18 -8.35 -1.59
C ASP A 64 -12.17 -9.45 -0.51
N LEU A 65 -11.80 -9.11 0.74
CA LEU A 65 -11.79 -10.05 1.87
C LEU A 65 -13.19 -10.40 2.41
N VAL A 66 -14.16 -9.47 2.31
CA VAL A 66 -15.53 -9.69 2.80
C VAL A 66 -16.39 -10.40 1.76
N TRP A 67 -16.19 -10.10 0.48
CA TRP A 67 -17.03 -10.56 -0.63
C TRP A 67 -16.38 -11.66 -1.48
N GLY A 68 -15.07 -11.89 -1.38
CA GLY A 68 -14.33 -12.98 -2.02
C GLY A 68 -14.29 -14.28 -1.22
#